data_AF-A0A1I3DEV8-F1
#
_entry.id   AF-A0A1I3DEV8-F1
#
_cell.length_a   1.000
_cell.length_b   1.000
_cell.length_c   1.000
_cell.angle_alpha   90.00
_cell.angle_beta   90.00
_cell.angle_gamma   90.00
#
_symmetry.space_group_name_H-M   'P 1'
#
loop_
_entity.id
_entity.type
_entity.pdbx_description
1 polymer ?
#
loop_
_entity_poly.entity_id
_entity_poly.type
_entity_poly.pdbx_seq_one_letter_code
_entity_poly.pdbx_strand_id
1 'polypeptide(L)' 'MEQQNIIIFEPSTSEETNALKAFAKALKLKSEVKEKPHNPEFVAIIKESQKQAKEGKVTRVKKENLKEFLGL' A
#
# COMPACT_ATOMS: atom_id res chain seq x y z
N MET A 1 -32.29 -10.69 -23.56
CA MET A 1 -31.27 -11.17 -22.60
C MET A 1 -31.02 -10.03 -21.63
N GLU A 2 -31.23 -10.24 -20.33
CA GLU A 2 -30.88 -9.23 -19.33
C GLU A 2 -29.36 -9.02 -19.32
N GLN A 3 -28.93 -7.77 -19.38
CA GLN A 3 -27.51 -7.42 -19.31
C GLN A 3 -27.03 -7.61 -17.87
N GLN A 4 -26.05 -8.47 -17.67
CA GLN A 4 -25.39 -8.63 -16.38
C GLN A 4 -24.37 -7.50 -16.19
N ASN A 5 -24.66 -6.59 -15.26
CA ASN A 5 -23.74 -5.51 -14.90
C ASN A 5 -22.77 -5.97 -13.81
N ILE A 6 -21.50 -5.61 -13.94
CA ILE A 6 -20.47 -5.84 -12.91
C ILE A 6 -20.32 -4.54 -12.10
N ILE A 7 -20.40 -4.66 -10.78
CA ILE A 7 -20.25 -3.54 -9.84
C ILE A 7 -18.93 -3.75 -9.08
N ILE A 8 -18.08 -2.73 -9.03
CA ILE A 8 -16.77 -2.76 -8.37
C ILE A 8 -16.80 -1.76 -7.20
N PHE A 9 -16.37 -2.21 -6.02
CA PHE A 9 -16.26 -1.38 -4.82
C PHE A 9 -14.79 -1.08 -4.52
N GLU A 10 -14.45 0.18 -4.25
CA GLU A 10 -13.09 0.62 -3.89
C GLU A 10 -13.04 1.15 -2.44
N PRO A 11 -13.01 0.28 -1.42
CA PRO A 11 -12.98 0.71 -0.03
C PRO A 11 -11.70 1.50 0.29
N SER A 12 -11.85 2.47 1.21
CA SER A 12 -10.76 3.32 1.70
C SER A 12 -10.28 2.91 3.09
N THR A 13 -11.06 2.12 3.83
CA THR A 13 -10.71 1.64 5.17
C THR A 13 -10.76 0.12 5.29
N SER A 14 -10.10 -0.40 6.33
CA SER A 14 -10.16 -1.81 6.70
C SER A 14 -11.59 -2.24 7.11
N GLU A 15 -12.32 -1.36 7.79
CA GLU A 15 -13.70 -1.62 8.24
C GLU A 15 -14.66 -1.76 7.06
N GLU A 16 -14.57 -0.87 6.07
CA GLU A 16 -15.35 -0.96 4.83
C GLU A 16 -15.04 -2.25 4.06
N THR A 17 -13.77 -2.62 3.99
CA THR A 17 -13.33 -3.87 3.34
C THR A 17 -13.93 -5.09 4.03
N ASN A 18 -13.96 -5.11 5.36
CA ASN A 18 -14.51 -6.21 6.14
C ASN A 18 -16.03 -6.31 6.00
N ALA A 19 -16.73 -5.16 5.98
CA ALA A 19 -18.18 -5.12 5.75
C ALA A 19 -18.55 -5.67 4.36
N LEU A 20 -17.83 -5.25 3.31
CA LEU A 20 -18.05 -5.74 1.95
C LEU A 20 -17.75 -7.24 1.79
N LYS A 21 -16.70 -7.74 2.45
CA LYS A 21 -16.40 -9.18 2.50
C LYS A 21 -17.53 -9.98 3.15
N ALA A 22 -18.06 -9.50 4.28
CA ALA A 22 -19.17 -10.15 4.97
C ALA A 22 -20.44 -10.17 4.10
N PHE A 23 -20.75 -9.04 3.45
CA PHE A 23 -21.87 -8.91 2.52
C PHE A 23 -21.76 -9.87 1.33
N ALA A 24 -20.60 -9.89 0.65
CA ALA A 24 -20.36 -10.78 -0.49
C ALA A 24 -20.49 -12.26 -0.10
N LYS A 25 -19.98 -12.64 1.08
CA LYS A 25 -20.08 -14.00 1.62
C LYS A 25 -21.53 -14.40 1.90
N ALA A 26 -22.32 -13.51 2.51
CA ALA A 26 -23.73 -13.76 2.81
C ALA A 26 -24.56 -14.03 1.53
N LEU A 27 -24.22 -13.33 0.44
CA LEU A 27 -24.91 -13.46 -0.85
C LEU A 27 -24.28 -14.51 -1.79
N LYS A 28 -23.27 -15.25 -1.33
CA LYS A 28 -22.52 -16.23 -2.14
C LYS A 28 -21.96 -15.64 -3.44
N LEU A 29 -21.60 -14.36 -3.41
CA LEU A 29 -20.98 -13.66 -4.54
C LEU A 29 -19.49 -13.97 -4.60
N LYS A 30 -18.93 -14.02 -5.81
CA LYS A 30 -17.48 -14.14 -6.00
C LYS A 30 -16.82 -12.79 -5.72
N SER A 31 -15.99 -12.72 -4.68
CA SER A 31 -15.21 -11.51 -4.34
C SER A 31 -13.73 -11.72 -4.66
N GLU A 32 -13.13 -10.80 -5.43
CA GLU A 32 -11.68 -10.75 -5.64
C GLU A 32 -11.10 -9.57 -4.85
N VAL A 33 -10.11 -9.85 -4.01
CA VAL A 33 -9.36 -8.81 -3.29
C VAL A 33 -8.09 -8.54 -4.07
N LYS A 34 -8.02 -7.38 -4.71
CA LYS A 34 -6.77 -6.86 -5.27
C LYS A 34 -6.18 -5.92 -4.24
N GLU A 35 -4.97 -6.22 -3.77
CA GLU A 35 -4.23 -5.28 -2.94
C GLU A 35 -4.01 -4.01 -3.74
N LYS A 36 -4.29 -2.85 -3.13
CA LYS A 36 -3.98 -1.57 -3.77
C LYS A 36 -2.49 -1.56 -4.08
N PRO A 37 -2.08 -1.27 -5.32
CA PRO A 37 -0.67 -1.10 -5.64
C PRO A 37 -0.09 -0.06 -4.68
N HIS A 38 1.12 -0.34 -4.15
CA HIS A 38 1.81 0.63 -3.31
C HIS A 38 1.85 1.99 -4.00
N ASN A 39 1.76 3.07 -3.23
CA ASN A 39 1.81 4.42 -3.78
C ASN A 39 3.01 4.53 -4.74
N PRO A 40 2.79 4.84 -6.03
CA PRO A 40 3.85 4.86 -7.03
C PRO A 40 4.98 5.83 -6.67
N GLU A 41 4.67 6.94 -5.99
CA GLU A 41 5.67 7.89 -5.48
C GLU A 41 6.54 7.25 -4.39
N PHE A 42 5.93 6.50 -3.47
CA PHE A 42 6.67 5.76 -2.47
C PHE A 42 7.61 4.72 -3.11
N VAL A 43 7.11 3.97 -4.10
CA VAL A 43 7.93 3.01 -4.86
C VAL A 43 9.09 3.71 -5.58
N ALA A 44 8.87 4.90 -6.14
CA ALA A 44 9.90 5.69 -6.79
C ALA A 44 10.99 6.13 -5.79
N ILE A 45 10.61 6.63 -4.62
CA ILE A 45 11.54 7.02 -3.54
C ILE A 45 12.40 5.83 -3.10
N ILE A 46 11.80 4.66 -2.89
CA ILE A 46 12.54 3.45 -2.49
C ILE A 46 13.53 3.01 -3.58
N LYS A 47 13.12 3.01 -4.85
CA LYS A 47 14.02 2.66 -5.97
C LYS A 47 15.21 3.61 -6.07
N GLU A 48 14.98 4.91 -5.90
CA GLU A 48 16.03 5.91 -5.90
C GLU A 48 16.98 5.71 -4.71
N SER A 49 16.46 5.46 -3.50
CA SER A 49 17.29 5.15 -2.33
C SER A 49 18.17 3.90 -2.55
N GLN A 50 17.62 2.84 -3.15
CA GLN A 50 18.39 1.64 -3.50
C GLN A 50 19.51 1.94 -4.50
N LYS A 51 19.27 2.80 -5.48
CA LYS A 51 20.30 3.24 -6.44
C LYS A 51 21.41 4.02 -5.73
N GLN A 52 21.05 5.00 -4.90
CA GLN A 52 22.00 5.78 -4.10
C GLN A 52 22.85 4.88 -3.21
N ALA A 53 22.24 3.85 -2.59
CA ALA A 53 22.95 2.87 -1.79
C ALA A 53 24.01 2.09 -2.59
N LYS A 54 23.67 1.66 -3.81
CA LYS A 54 24.61 0.97 -4.72
C LYS A 54 25.74 1.89 -5.18
N GLU A 55 25.45 3.18 -5.37
CA GLU A 55 26.43 4.21 -5.75
C GLU A 55 27.28 4.69 -4.54
N GLY A 56 27.05 4.16 -3.34
CA GLY A 56 27.75 4.57 -2.12
C GLY A 56 27.32 5.92 -1.56
N LYS A 57 26.24 6.52 -2.08
CA LYS A 57 25.64 7.77 -1.60
C LYS A 57 24.78 7.51 -0.36
N VAL A 58 25.41 7.02 0.71
CA VAL A 58 24.74 6.69 1.97
C VAL A 58 25.33 7.49 3.12
N THR A 59 24.46 7.93 4.02
CA THR A 59 24.88 8.50 5.30
C THR A 59 24.76 7.44 6.38
N ARG A 60 25.89 7.05 6.98
CA ARG A 60 25.89 6.15 8.13
C ARG A 60 25.78 6.97 9.41
N VAL A 61 24.71 6.76 10.15
CA VAL A 61 24.45 7.44 11.42
C VAL A 61 24.55 6.41 12.54
N LYS A 62 25.38 6.70 13.55
CA LYS A 62 25.44 5.88 14.77
C LYS A 62 24.18 6.11 15.60
N LYS A 63 23.75 5.10 16.36
CA LYS A 63 22.53 5.17 17.16
C LYS A 63 22.55 6.35 18.14
N GLU A 64 23.70 6.62 18.73
CA GLU A 64 23.89 7.72 19.69
C GLU A 64 23.68 9.11 19.06
N ASN A 65 23.94 9.23 17.75
CA ASN A 65 23.85 10.49 17.00
C ASN A 65 22.52 10.66 16.25
N LEU A 66 21.60 9.70 16.40
CA LEU A 66 20.36 9.69 15.61
C LEU A 66 19.47 10.90 15.91
N LYS A 67 19.35 11.31 17.18
CA LYS A 67 18.52 12.46 17.58
C LYS A 67 19.02 13.76 16.97
N GLU A 68 20.32 14.02 17.12
CA GLU A 68 20.99 15.19 16.54
C GLU A 68 20.87 15.20 15.02
N PHE A 69 21.08 14.06 14.36
CA PHE A 69 20.93 13.93 12.91
C PHE A 69 19.52 14.23 12.42
N LEU A 70 18.49 13.87 13.20
CA LEU A 70 17.09 14.13 12.87
C LEU A 70 16.60 15.53 13.31
N GLY A 71 17.43 16.31 14.00
CA GLY A 71 17.04 17.61 14.55
C GLY A 71 15.97 17.52 15.64
N LEU A 72 15.97 16.43 16.40
CA LEU A 72 15.01 16.11 17.47
C LEU A 72 15.60 16.28 18.87
#